data_AF-A0A6G9N9W9-F1
#
_entry.id   AF-A0A6G9N9W9-F1
#
_cell.length_a   1.000
_cell.length_b   1.000
_cell.length_c   1.000
_cell.angle_alpha   90.00
_cell.angle_beta   90.00
_cell.angle_gamma   90.00
#
_symmetry.space_group_name_H-M   'P 1'
#
loop_
_entity.id
_entity.type
_entity.pdbx_description
1 polymer ?
#
loop_
_entity_poly.entity_id
_entity_poly.type
_entity_poly.pdbx_seq_one_letter_code
_entity_poly.pdbx_strand_id
1 'polypeptide(L)'
;MPDLPRQLRKNRLWPLAAFLIVAALGWGAHAAIGGVYSGAEARDLLEALSRAGLYLGSAIVTGSATTLALMLTMVGMIDRLETEFNREAYENVNMVAKLATASLLLALIVLLAFVLPVGEFENIPDHWFEILYDVLFAGSVAMVGLMAATVVMIYLTLRRVLAAVTPGDKF
;
A
#
# COMPACT_ATOMS: atom_id res chain seq x y z
N MET A 1 -6.68 31.28 18.15
CA MET A 1 -6.02 30.16 17.46
C MET A 1 -6.97 29.54 16.43
N PRO A 2 -6.83 29.77 15.10
CA PRO A 2 -7.79 29.27 14.12
C PRO A 2 -7.24 28.48 12.90
N ASP A 3 -6.10 27.79 12.97
CA ASP A 3 -5.52 27.10 11.79
C ASP A 3 -5.31 25.57 11.89
N LEU A 4 -5.65 24.93 13.02
CA LEU A 4 -5.49 23.49 13.25
C LEU A 4 -6.10 22.56 12.16
N PRO A 5 -7.28 22.82 11.55
CA PRO A 5 -7.89 21.86 10.61
C PRO A 5 -7.25 21.85 9.20
N ARG A 6 -6.48 22.87 8.82
CA ARG A 6 -5.89 22.95 7.47
C ARG A 6 -4.61 22.12 7.32
N GLN A 7 -3.77 22.07 8.35
CA GLN A 7 -2.49 21.33 8.28
C GLN A 7 -2.69 19.80 8.31
N LEU A 8 -3.65 19.32 9.11
CA LEU A 8 -4.03 17.90 9.17
C LEU A 8 -4.65 17.39 7.85
N ARG A 9 -5.51 18.18 7.20
CA ARG A 9 -6.05 17.85 5.87
C ARG A 9 -4.95 17.78 4.81
N LYS A 10 -3.99 18.69 4.84
CA LYS A 10 -2.89 18.71 3.86
C LYS A 10 -1.99 17.48 3.97
N ASN A 11 -1.77 16.96 5.17
CA ASN A 11 -0.94 15.76 5.38
C ASN A 11 -1.57 14.48 4.82
N ARG A 12 -2.90 14.38 4.85
CA ARG A 12 -3.67 13.25 4.30
C ARG A 12 -3.72 13.22 2.78
N LEU A 13 -3.57 14.37 2.12
CA LEU A 13 -3.67 14.47 0.67
C LEU A 13 -2.47 13.86 -0.06
N TRP A 14 -1.27 13.94 0.52
CA TRP A 14 -0.05 13.38 -0.07
C TRP A 14 -0.06 11.85 -0.22
N PRO A 15 -0.36 11.05 0.83
CA PRO A 15 -0.44 9.61 0.68
C PRO A 15 -1.59 9.19 -0.24
N LEU A 16 -2.71 9.92 -0.23
CA LEU A 16 -3.80 9.69 -1.18
C LEU A 16 -3.37 9.97 -2.62
N ALA A 17 -2.64 11.06 -2.86
CA ALA A 17 -2.10 11.39 -4.17
C ALA A 17 -1.12 10.32 -4.66
N ALA A 18 -0.25 9.81 -3.77
CA ALA A 18 0.65 8.71 -4.11
C ALA A 18 -0.11 7.44 -4.52
N PHE A 19 -1.15 7.07 -3.76
CA PHE A 19 -2.03 5.95 -4.12
C PHE A 19 -2.69 6.18 -5.49
N LEU A 20 -3.25 7.36 -5.72
CA LEU A 20 -3.94 7.69 -6.97
C LEU A 20 -3.00 7.72 -8.18
N ILE A 21 -1.75 8.18 -8.01
CA ILE A 21 -0.74 8.14 -9.06
C ILE A 21 -0.43 6.69 -9.44
N VAL A 22 -0.21 5.81 -8.46
CA VAL A 22 0.03 4.39 -8.72
C VAL A 22 -1.19 3.73 -9.37
N ALA A 23 -2.39 4.04 -8.88
CA ALA A 23 -3.63 3.53 -9.47
C ALA A 23 -3.81 3.99 -10.93
N ALA A 24 -3.52 5.25 -11.22
CA ALA A 24 -3.58 5.80 -12.58
C ALA A 24 -2.52 5.16 -13.51
N LEU A 25 -1.31 4.91 -12.99
CA LEU A 25 -0.28 4.18 -13.74
C LEU A 25 -0.68 2.73 -14.01
N GLY A 26 -1.24 2.04 -13.01
CA GLY A 26 -1.75 0.68 -13.16
C GLY A 26 -2.90 0.60 -14.17
N TRP A 27 -3.86 1.53 -14.08
CA TRP A 27 -4.93 1.66 -15.07
C TRP A 27 -4.38 1.94 -16.47
N GLY A 28 -3.43 2.86 -16.59
CA GLY A 28 -2.78 3.19 -17.86
C GLY A 28 -2.01 2.01 -18.45
N ALA A 29 -1.32 1.23 -17.62
CA ALA A 29 -0.63 0.02 -18.04
C ALA A 29 -1.62 -1.05 -18.54
N HIS A 30 -2.69 -1.29 -17.80
CA HIS A 30 -3.74 -2.22 -18.21
C HIS A 30 -4.39 -1.80 -19.53
N ALA A 31 -4.73 -0.51 -19.69
CA ALA A 31 -5.30 0.01 -20.93
C ALA A 31 -4.32 -0.06 -22.13
N ALA A 32 -3.01 0.06 -21.89
CA ALA A 32 -1.98 0.02 -22.94
C ALA A 32 -1.66 -1.41 -23.42
N ILE A 33 -1.76 -2.41 -22.54
CA ILE A 33 -1.57 -3.82 -22.89
C ILE A 33 -2.71 -4.34 -23.78
N GLY A 34 -3.90 -3.72 -23.67
CA GLY A 34 -5.10 -4.17 -24.37
C GLY A 34 -5.82 -5.29 -23.62
N GLY A 35 -6.92 -5.78 -24.18
CA GLY A 35 -7.67 -6.90 -23.61
C GLY A 35 -6.95 -8.23 -23.82
N VAL A 36 -7.23 -9.20 -22.96
CA VAL A 36 -6.80 -10.58 -23.17
C VAL A 36 -7.69 -11.20 -24.25
N TYR A 37 -7.13 -11.64 -25.38
CA TYR A 37 -7.91 -12.03 -26.56
C TYR A 37 -8.33 -13.51 -26.57
N SER A 38 -7.74 -14.34 -25.71
CA SER A 38 -8.05 -15.76 -25.63
C SER A 38 -7.80 -16.36 -24.24
N GLY A 39 -8.54 -17.41 -23.88
CA GLY A 39 -8.37 -18.13 -22.62
C GLY A 39 -6.98 -18.78 -22.45
N ALA A 40 -6.26 -19.08 -23.54
CA ALA A 40 -4.88 -19.57 -23.49
C ALA A 40 -3.90 -18.46 -23.09
N GLU A 41 -4.01 -17.29 -23.72
CA GLU A 41 -3.19 -16.11 -23.38
C GLU A 41 -3.47 -15.62 -21.96
N ALA A 42 -4.73 -15.69 -21.51
CA ALA A 42 -5.13 -15.37 -20.14
C ALA A 42 -4.37 -16.22 -19.09
N ARG A 43 -4.18 -17.52 -19.38
CA ARG A 43 -3.48 -18.46 -18.50
C ARG A 43 -1.99 -18.14 -18.41
N ASP A 44 -1.35 -17.85 -19.54
CA ASP A 44 0.07 -17.47 -19.58
C ASP A 44 0.31 -16.17 -18.79
N LEU A 45 -0.54 -15.17 -19.00
CA LEU A 45 -0.49 -13.90 -18.27
C LEU A 45 -0.77 -14.08 -16.78
N LEU A 46 -1.73 -14.93 -16.41
CA LEU A 46 -2.02 -15.29 -15.01
C LEU A 46 -0.85 -15.99 -14.35
N GLU A 47 -0.18 -16.92 -15.02
CA GLU A 47 0.97 -17.63 -14.46
C GLU A 47 2.15 -16.68 -14.21
N ALA A 48 2.45 -15.82 -15.20
CA ALA A 48 3.46 -14.79 -15.06
C ALA A 48 3.13 -13.80 -13.93
N LEU A 49 1.87 -13.33 -13.88
CA LEU A 49 1.38 -12.43 -12.84
C LEU A 49 1.44 -13.08 -11.46
N SER A 50 1.06 -14.35 -11.32
CA SER A 50 1.04 -15.06 -10.03
C SER A 50 2.46 -15.24 -9.48
N ARG A 51 3.42 -15.60 -10.34
CA ARG A 51 4.82 -15.72 -9.94
C ARG A 51 5.39 -14.40 -9.43
N ALA A 52 5.17 -13.30 -10.15
CA ALA A 52 5.59 -11.97 -9.72
C ALA A 52 4.80 -11.49 -8.48
N GLY A 53 3.51 -11.79 -8.43
CA GLY A 53 2.57 -11.43 -7.38
C GLY A 53 2.88 -12.06 -6.03
N LEU A 54 3.32 -13.32 -6.00
CA LEU A 54 3.79 -13.98 -4.78
C LEU A 54 5.01 -13.30 -4.17
N TYR A 55 5.98 -12.91 -5.02
CA TYR A 55 7.15 -12.16 -4.56
C TYR A 55 6.76 -10.76 -4.06
N LEU A 56 5.95 -10.04 -4.82
CA LEU A 56 5.48 -8.71 -4.45
C LEU A 56 4.67 -8.72 -3.15
N GLY A 57 3.70 -9.62 -3.03
CA GLY A 57 2.85 -9.76 -1.87
C GLY A 57 3.64 -10.12 -0.61
N SER A 58 4.59 -11.07 -0.70
CA SER A 58 5.43 -11.45 0.45
C SER A 58 6.35 -10.31 0.93
N ALA A 59 6.89 -9.52 0.00
CA ALA A 59 7.66 -8.31 0.31
C ALA A 59 6.79 -7.27 1.02
N ILE A 60 5.57 -7.03 0.55
CA ILE A 60 4.63 -6.07 1.16
C ILE A 60 4.16 -6.54 2.53
N VAL A 61 3.87 -7.84 2.72
CA VAL A 61 3.52 -8.41 4.02
C VAL A 61 4.64 -8.17 5.03
N THR A 62 5.88 -8.53 4.65
CA THR A 62 7.06 -8.39 5.52
C THR A 62 7.36 -6.93 5.85
N GLY A 63 7.32 -6.05 4.85
CA GLY A 63 7.55 -4.62 5.02
C GLY A 63 6.47 -3.96 5.89
N SER A 64 5.20 -4.35 5.72
CA SER A 64 4.09 -3.83 6.51
C SER A 64 4.17 -4.28 7.97
N ALA A 65 4.49 -5.57 8.21
CA ALA A 65 4.71 -6.09 9.56
C ALA A 65 5.87 -5.35 10.28
N THR A 66 6.98 -5.12 9.57
CA THR A 66 8.12 -4.37 10.10
C THR A 66 7.74 -2.92 10.41
N THR A 67 6.98 -2.28 9.52
CA THR A 67 6.48 -0.91 9.72
C THR A 67 5.62 -0.83 10.98
N LEU A 68 4.70 -1.77 11.18
CA LEU A 68 3.86 -1.83 12.38
C LEU A 68 4.69 -1.98 13.66
N ALA A 69 5.70 -2.85 13.65
CA ALA A 69 6.61 -3.03 14.79
C ALA A 69 7.40 -1.75 15.12
N LEU A 70 7.89 -1.05 14.09
CA LEU A 70 8.59 0.24 14.26
C LEU A 70 7.65 1.34 14.76
N MET A 71 6.41 1.39 14.28
CA MET A 71 5.41 2.35 14.77
C MET A 71 5.05 2.08 16.24
N LEU A 72 4.92 0.82 16.65
CA LEU A 72 4.71 0.47 18.06
C LEU A 72 5.89 0.93 18.94
N THR A 73 7.12 0.71 18.47
CA THR A 73 8.33 1.20 19.14
C THR A 73 8.31 2.72 19.27
N MET A 74 7.92 3.41 18.20
CA MET A 74 7.83 4.86 18.16
C MET A 74 6.79 5.40 19.16
N VAL A 75 5.61 4.78 19.24
CA VAL A 75 4.60 5.09 20.26
C VAL A 75 5.18 4.97 21.66
N GLY A 76 5.91 3.88 21.95
CA GLY A 76 6.55 3.66 23.24
C GLY A 76 7.65 4.68 23.59
N MET A 77 8.34 5.23 22.59
CA MET A 77 9.31 6.32 22.80
C MET A 77 8.61 7.66 23.02
N ILE A 78 7.59 7.99 22.23
CA ILE A 78 6.81 9.23 22.34
C ILE A 78 6.19 9.34 23.74
N ASP A 79 5.65 8.25 24.28
CA ASP A 79 5.03 8.19 25.60
C ASP A 79 6.03 8.53 26.73
N ARG A 80 7.29 8.10 26.60
CA ARG A 80 8.35 8.38 27.58
C ARG A 80 8.86 9.82 27.56
N LEU A 81 8.63 10.58 26.49
CA LEU A 81 9.16 11.93 26.33
C LEU A 81 8.33 13.01 27.05
N GLU A 82 7.25 12.65 27.76
CA GLU A 82 6.42 13.50 28.65
C GLU A 82 6.15 14.93 28.14
N THR A 83 6.03 15.12 26.82
CA THR A 83 5.94 16.44 26.20
C THR A 83 4.52 16.72 25.72
N GLU A 84 3.96 17.88 26.11
CA GLU A 84 2.62 18.35 25.73
C GLU A 84 2.40 18.47 24.20
N PHE A 85 3.46 18.39 23.39
CA PHE A 85 3.45 18.51 21.93
C PHE A 85 3.08 17.21 21.16
N ASN A 86 2.71 16.14 21.86
CA ASN A 86 2.67 14.79 21.26
C ASN A 86 1.45 14.44 20.39
N ARG A 87 0.36 15.22 20.43
CA ARG A 87 -0.90 14.80 19.79
C ARG A 87 -0.78 14.60 18.28
N GLU A 88 -0.11 15.51 17.58
CA GLU A 88 0.06 15.42 16.13
C GLU A 88 1.00 14.27 15.73
N ALA A 89 2.02 13.98 16.53
CA ALA A 89 2.92 12.85 16.32
C ALA A 89 2.16 11.51 16.42
N TYR A 90 1.34 11.35 17.46
CA TYR A 90 0.48 10.16 17.61
C TYR A 90 -0.51 10.00 16.46
N GLU A 91 -1.13 11.08 15.99
CA GLU A 91 -2.07 11.01 14.85
C GLU A 91 -1.37 10.54 13.57
N ASN A 92 -0.15 11.02 13.30
CA ASN A 92 0.62 10.59 12.13
C ASN A 92 1.05 9.12 12.23
N VAL A 93 1.56 8.71 13.39
CA VAL A 93 1.95 7.30 13.65
C VAL A 93 0.75 6.36 13.52
N ASN A 94 -0.40 6.74 14.07
CA ASN A 94 -1.64 5.98 13.92
C ASN A 94 -2.06 5.86 12.44
N MET A 95 -1.87 6.90 11.64
CA MET A 95 -2.20 6.86 10.22
C MET A 95 -1.22 5.96 9.43
N VAL A 96 0.08 5.98 9.73
CA VAL A 96 1.03 5.01 9.17
C VAL A 96 0.62 3.59 9.54
N ALA A 97 0.29 3.34 10.82
CA ALA A 97 -0.14 2.03 11.28
C ALA A 97 -1.40 1.54 10.54
N LYS A 98 -2.41 2.40 10.37
CA LYS A 98 -3.62 2.04 9.59
C LYS A 98 -3.31 1.68 8.14
N LEU A 99 -2.44 2.44 7.47
CA LEU A 99 -2.04 2.14 6.10
C LEU A 99 -1.26 0.83 6.01
N ALA A 100 -0.30 0.61 6.92
CA ALA A 100 0.46 -0.64 6.99
C ALA A 100 -0.43 -1.85 7.29
N THR A 101 -1.41 -1.73 8.21
CA THR A 101 -2.39 -2.81 8.45
C THR A 101 -3.25 -3.08 7.22
N ALA A 102 -3.71 -2.04 6.51
CA ALA A 102 -4.49 -2.20 5.28
C ALA A 102 -3.66 -2.90 4.19
N SER A 103 -2.41 -2.47 3.97
CA SER A 103 -1.46 -3.12 3.06
C SER A 103 -1.22 -4.59 3.42
N LEU A 104 -1.00 -4.88 4.71
CA LEU A 104 -0.77 -6.23 5.22
C LEU A 104 -1.96 -7.14 4.91
N LEU A 105 -3.18 -6.72 5.30
CA LEU A 105 -4.38 -7.52 5.11
C LEU A 105 -4.69 -7.74 3.63
N LEU A 106 -4.60 -6.68 2.82
CA LEU A 106 -4.79 -6.82 1.37
C LEU A 106 -3.78 -7.79 0.76
N ALA A 107 -2.50 -7.66 1.14
CA ALA A 107 -1.46 -8.52 0.61
C ALA A 107 -1.64 -9.99 1.00
N LEU A 108 -2.10 -10.28 2.22
CA LEU A 108 -2.44 -11.66 2.62
C LEU A 108 -3.60 -12.24 1.79
N ILE A 109 -4.65 -11.46 1.55
CA ILE A 109 -5.80 -11.88 0.73
C ILE A 109 -5.37 -12.15 -0.72
N VAL A 110 -4.61 -11.24 -1.31
CA VAL A 110 -4.17 -11.36 -2.71
C VAL A 110 -3.13 -12.48 -2.86
N LEU A 111 -2.23 -12.67 -1.89
CA LEU A 111 -1.31 -13.82 -1.86
C LEU A 111 -2.06 -15.14 -1.87
N LEU A 112 -3.11 -15.27 -1.04
CA LEU A 112 -3.92 -16.48 -1.03
C LEU A 112 -4.55 -16.74 -2.40
N ALA A 113 -5.00 -15.68 -3.09
CA ALA A 113 -5.54 -15.80 -4.44
C ALA A 113 -4.49 -16.22 -5.48
N PHE A 114 -3.23 -15.77 -5.36
CA PHE A 114 -2.13 -16.17 -6.24
C PHE A 114 -1.68 -17.64 -6.08
N VAL A 115 -2.00 -18.28 -4.95
CA VAL A 115 -1.65 -19.69 -4.71
C VAL A 115 -2.66 -20.65 -5.37
N LEU A 116 -3.79 -20.15 -5.88
CA LEU A 116 -4.81 -21.00 -6.51
C LEU A 116 -4.26 -21.66 -7.80
N PRO A 117 -4.36 -23.00 -7.94
CA PRO A 117 -3.86 -23.73 -9.11
C PRO A 117 -4.79 -23.54 -10.31
N VAL A 118 -4.68 -22.40 -10.98
CA VAL A 118 -5.56 -22.00 -12.11
C VAL A 118 -5.44 -22.88 -13.35
N GLY A 119 -4.32 -23.60 -13.52
CA GLY A 119 -4.05 -24.40 -14.72
C GLY A 119 -4.71 -25.78 -14.78
N GLU A 120 -5.26 -26.29 -13.67
CA GLU A 120 -5.75 -27.67 -13.57
C GLU A 120 -7.27 -27.81 -13.75
N PHE A 121 -7.99 -26.71 -13.90
CA PHE A 121 -9.45 -26.75 -14.02
C PHE A 121 -9.91 -27.02 -15.46
N GLU A 122 -10.40 -28.24 -15.71
CA GLU A 122 -11.13 -28.60 -16.92
C GLU A 122 -12.59 -28.11 -16.83
N ASN A 123 -13.17 -27.62 -17.93
CA ASN A 123 -14.56 -27.13 -18.04
C ASN A 123 -14.93 -25.80 -17.34
N ILE A 124 -13.99 -24.86 -17.15
CA ILE A 124 -14.31 -23.49 -16.71
C ILE A 124 -14.57 -22.58 -17.93
N PRO A 125 -15.58 -21.68 -17.88
CA PRO A 125 -15.83 -20.71 -18.95
C PRO A 125 -14.62 -19.83 -19.26
N ASP A 126 -14.38 -19.53 -20.54
CA ASP A 126 -13.17 -18.79 -20.99
C ASP A 126 -13.01 -17.42 -20.30
N HIS A 127 -14.11 -16.70 -20.08
CA HIS A 127 -14.12 -15.37 -19.43
C HIS A 127 -13.70 -15.40 -17.95
N TRP A 128 -13.69 -16.57 -17.30
CA TRP A 128 -13.30 -16.68 -15.90
C TRP A 128 -11.83 -16.33 -15.68
N PHE A 129 -10.96 -16.74 -16.61
CA PHE A 129 -9.53 -16.45 -16.54
C PHE A 129 -9.24 -14.96 -16.74
N GLU A 130 -9.98 -14.30 -17.64
CA GLU A 130 -9.89 -12.86 -17.86
C GLU A 130 -10.30 -12.08 -16.59
N ILE A 131 -11.45 -12.43 -16.00
CA ILE A 131 -11.91 -11.79 -14.75
C ILE A 131 -10.91 -12.00 -13.62
N LEU A 132 -10.36 -13.21 -13.49
CA LEU A 132 -9.38 -13.50 -12.45
C LEU A 132 -8.09 -12.71 -12.68
N TYR A 133 -7.62 -12.62 -13.92
CA TYR A 133 -6.47 -11.80 -14.28
C TYR A 133 -6.69 -10.35 -13.88
N ASP A 134 -7.82 -9.75 -14.25
CA ASP A 134 -8.16 -8.36 -13.95
C ASP A 134 -8.22 -8.09 -12.45
N VAL A 135 -8.85 -8.99 -11.70
CA VAL A 135 -8.96 -8.88 -10.23
C VAL A 135 -7.58 -8.98 -9.57
N LEU A 136 -6.74 -9.94 -9.98
CA LEU A 136 -5.39 -10.11 -9.42
C LEU A 136 -4.45 -8.97 -9.81
N PHE A 137 -4.57 -8.46 -11.03
CA PHE A 137 -3.83 -7.30 -11.50
C PHE A 137 -4.24 -6.05 -10.71
N ALA A 138 -5.55 -5.79 -10.58
CA ALA A 138 -6.07 -4.70 -9.77
C ALA A 138 -5.64 -4.82 -8.29
N GLY A 139 -5.67 -6.03 -7.73
CA GLY A 139 -5.16 -6.32 -6.39
C GLY A 139 -3.68 -5.98 -6.25
N SER A 140 -2.86 -6.31 -7.25
CA SER A 140 -1.44 -5.96 -7.30
C SER A 140 -1.21 -4.45 -7.32
N VAL A 141 -1.93 -3.73 -8.17
CA VAL A 141 -1.88 -2.26 -8.23
C VAL A 141 -2.29 -1.64 -6.90
N ALA A 142 -3.36 -2.14 -6.28
CA ALA A 142 -3.84 -1.66 -4.98
C ALA A 142 -2.81 -1.90 -3.87
N MET A 143 -2.17 -3.08 -3.83
CA MET A 143 -1.07 -3.36 -2.88
C MET A 143 0.09 -2.37 -3.04
N VAL A 144 0.57 -2.13 -4.26
CA VAL A 144 1.65 -1.18 -4.54
C VAL A 144 1.23 0.25 -4.17
N GLY A 145 -0.01 0.63 -4.50
CA GLY A 145 -0.55 1.95 -4.18
C GLY A 145 -0.61 2.21 -2.68
N LEU A 146 -1.09 1.23 -1.90
CA LEU A 146 -1.14 1.34 -0.44
C LEU A 146 0.26 1.40 0.16
N MET A 147 1.21 0.63 -0.39
CA MET A 147 2.61 0.70 0.04
C MET A 147 3.22 2.07 -0.25
N ALA A 148 2.99 2.64 -1.44
CA ALA A 148 3.43 3.99 -1.78
C ALA A 148 2.84 5.05 -0.84
N ALA A 149 1.54 4.96 -0.53
CA ALA A 149 0.89 5.81 0.45
C ALA A 149 1.52 5.68 1.85
N THR A 150 1.85 4.45 2.26
CA THR A 150 2.51 4.16 3.54
C THR A 150 3.89 4.82 3.60
N VAL A 151 4.71 4.67 2.56
CA VAL A 151 6.05 5.27 2.47
C VAL A 151 5.98 6.80 2.55
N VAL A 152 5.05 7.42 1.81
CA VAL A 152 4.86 8.88 1.86
C VAL A 152 4.45 9.34 3.27
N MET A 153 3.55 8.61 3.93
CA MET A 153 3.13 8.95 5.29
C MET A 153 4.27 8.80 6.31
N ILE A 154 5.12 7.77 6.17
CA ILE A 154 6.32 7.58 7.00
C ILE A 154 7.24 8.79 6.82
N TYR A 155 7.54 9.17 5.58
CA TYR A 155 8.44 10.30 5.29
C TYR A 155 7.94 11.62 5.89
N LEU A 156 6.65 11.91 5.76
CA LEU A 156 6.03 13.10 6.33
C LEU A 156 6.08 13.09 7.86
N THR A 157 5.86 11.92 8.47
CA THR A 157 5.98 11.74 9.92
C THR A 157 7.42 11.98 10.39
N LEU A 158 8.41 11.42 9.71
CA LEU A 158 9.82 11.61 10.01
C LEU A 158 10.23 13.09 9.89
N ARG A 159 9.88 13.76 8.79
CA ARG A 159 10.17 15.19 8.61
C ARG A 159 9.61 16.06 9.74
N ARG A 160 8.40 15.75 10.22
CA ARG A 160 7.76 16.48 11.31
C ARG A 160 8.48 16.28 12.64
N VAL A 161 8.84 15.03 12.96
CA VAL A 161 9.59 14.73 14.18
C VAL A 161 10.96 15.39 14.14
N LEU A 162 11.67 15.36 13.01
CA LEU A 162 12.95 16.04 12.84
C LEU A 162 12.81 17.56 13.02
N ALA A 163 11.80 18.18 12.42
CA ALA A 163 11.56 19.62 12.57
C ALA A 163 11.22 20.01 14.02
N ALA A 164 10.56 19.14 14.78
CA ALA A 164 10.27 19.36 16.20
C ALA A 164 11.52 19.27 17.09
N VAL A 165 12.45 18.35 16.78
CA VAL A 165 13.69 18.14 17.54
C VAL A 165 14.77 19.17 17.17
N THR A 166 14.77 19.70 15.95
CA THR A 166 15.78 20.66 15.46
C THR A 166 15.16 21.98 14.99
N PRO A 167 14.60 22.81 15.90
CA PRO A 167 14.02 24.11 15.53
C PRO A 167 15.12 25.12 15.18
N GLY A 168 15.58 25.11 13.93
CA GLY A 168 16.61 26.01 13.43
C GLY A 168 17.03 25.75 11.98
N ASP A 169 16.96 24.49 11.55
CA ASP A 169 17.27 24.08 10.19
C ASP A 169 15.99 24.05 9.34
N LYS A 170 15.93 24.87 8.30
CA LYS A 170 14.77 24.95 7.39
C LYS A 170 14.77 23.72 6.47
N PHE A 171 13.77 22.84 6.60
CA PHE A 171 13.55 21.65 5.75
C PHE A 171 12.31 21.73 4.88
#